data_AF-A0A0H2UVL1-F1
#
_entry.id   AF-A0A0H2UVL1-F1
#
_cell.length_a   1.000
_cell.length_b   1.000
_cell.length_c   1.000
_cell.angle_alpha   90.00
_cell.angle_beta   90.00
_cell.angle_gamma   90.00
#
_symmetry.space_group_name_H-M   'P 1'
#
loop_
_entity.id
_entity.type
_entity.pdbx_description
1 polymer ?
#
loop_
_entity_poly.entity_id
_entity_poly.type
_entity_poly.pdbx_seq_one_letter_code
_entity_poly.pdbx_strand_id
1 'polypeptide(L)'
;MKKKPIKLNDEQLLLEASQLSDMYHQLTLDLFDQVIERIKARGSASLADNPYLWQANKLHDVGLLNADNIKLIAKYSGIAEAQLRYIIKNEGFKIYKNTSEQLEEALGRESGVNSTIQDDLSNYARQAIDDVHNLTNTTLPFSVIGAYQGIIQDAVAGVVTGLKTPDQAINQTVIKWFKKGFYGFTDKAGRKWRADSYARTVINTTTWRVFNEVKEAPAREFGIDTFYYSKKATAREMCAPLQHQIVTTGEAREEGGIKILALSDYGHGEPDGCLGINCKHTKTPFVVGVNSKPELPEHLKNITPAQAKANANAQAKQRAIERSIRKSKELLHVAKQLGDKELIRQYQSDVRSKQDALNHLVNSNDFLIESKSRSKMFVTDLMKREIVMKKGLINDIIGLQTSDGITIKEISGHLLERIYERGVSESHIATALANPIYIRPDAVDGGRKVSRRYVGTHVTVNINPHTGKIITTWKTGERTRRKYDNQRNVDK
;
A
#
# COMPACT_ATOMS: atom_id res chain seq x y z
N MET A 1 -33.41 -22.06 17.51
CA MET A 1 -32.50 -22.14 16.34
C MET A 1 -31.05 -22.16 16.82
N LYS A 2 -30.16 -22.93 16.18
CA LYS A 2 -28.73 -22.92 16.50
C LYS A 2 -28.13 -21.59 16.02
N LYS A 3 -27.53 -20.81 16.93
CA LYS A 3 -26.90 -19.52 16.59
C LYS A 3 -25.82 -19.71 15.52
N LYS A 4 -25.72 -18.77 14.57
CA LYS A 4 -24.72 -18.81 13.50
C LYS A 4 -23.45 -18.07 13.93
N PRO A 5 -22.24 -18.65 13.78
CA PRO A 5 -21.00 -17.91 14.03
C PRO A 5 -20.89 -16.74 13.06
N ILE A 6 -20.42 -15.58 13.53
CA ILE A 6 -20.10 -14.47 12.63
C ILE A 6 -18.95 -14.87 11.69
N LYS A 7 -19.00 -14.40 10.43
CA LYS A 7 -17.86 -14.54 9.52
C LYS A 7 -16.98 -13.29 9.65
N LEU A 8 -15.67 -13.49 9.71
CA LEU A 8 -14.71 -12.40 9.72
C LEU A 8 -14.31 -12.10 8.27
N ASN A 9 -14.46 -10.85 7.84
CA ASN A 9 -14.06 -10.44 6.49
C ASN A 9 -12.53 -10.42 6.34
N ASP A 10 -12.06 -10.75 5.14
CA ASP A 10 -10.64 -10.80 4.79
C ASP A 10 -9.94 -9.44 5.04
N GLU A 11 -8.77 -9.48 5.69
CA GLU A 11 -7.92 -8.31 5.94
C GLU A 11 -7.11 -7.89 4.69
N GLN A 12 -7.52 -8.33 3.50
CA GLN A 12 -6.82 -8.10 2.23
C GLN A 12 -6.66 -6.60 1.93
N LEU A 13 -7.72 -5.81 2.12
CA LEU A 13 -7.70 -4.35 1.98
C LEU A 13 -6.59 -3.69 2.83
N LEU A 14 -6.42 -4.15 4.08
CA LEU A 14 -5.39 -3.63 5.00
C LEU A 14 -3.99 -4.07 4.59
N LEU A 15 -3.85 -5.28 4.07
CA LEU A 15 -2.57 -5.82 3.57
C LEU A 15 -2.09 -5.01 2.34
N GLU A 16 -2.96 -4.81 1.36
CA GLU A 16 -2.64 -4.05 0.14
C GLU A 16 -2.31 -2.58 0.45
N ALA A 17 -3.02 -1.96 1.38
CA ALA A 17 -2.69 -0.60 1.84
C ALA A 17 -1.31 -0.50 2.50
N SER A 18 -0.90 -1.54 3.25
CA SER A 18 0.46 -1.59 3.79
C SER A 18 1.50 -1.72 2.68
N GLN A 19 1.25 -2.52 1.64
CA GLN A 19 2.15 -2.65 0.49
C GLN A 19 2.26 -1.34 -0.30
N LEU A 20 1.13 -0.62 -0.45
CA LEU A 20 1.10 0.69 -1.08
C LEU A 20 1.91 1.72 -0.28
N SER A 21 1.76 1.73 1.04
CA SER A 21 2.57 2.59 1.92
C SER A 21 4.08 2.35 1.76
N ASP A 22 4.46 1.09 1.56
CA ASP A 22 5.86 0.69 1.39
C ASP A 22 6.44 1.16 0.02
N MET A 23 5.60 1.45 -0.98
CA MET A 23 6.04 2.03 -2.26
C MET A 23 6.53 3.46 -2.11
N TYR A 24 5.86 4.29 -1.31
CA TYR A 24 6.31 5.67 -1.07
C TYR A 24 7.64 5.72 -0.33
N HIS A 25 7.89 4.76 0.56
CA HIS A 25 9.20 4.61 1.17
C HIS A 25 10.26 4.23 0.12
N GLN A 26 9.97 3.29 -0.80
CA GLN A 26 10.88 2.99 -1.91
C GLN A 26 11.15 4.20 -2.79
N LEU A 27 10.13 5.00 -3.16
CA LEU A 27 10.32 6.23 -3.91
C LEU A 27 11.38 7.13 -3.26
N THR A 28 11.34 7.27 -1.93
CA THR A 28 12.35 8.08 -1.22
C THR A 28 13.75 7.46 -1.26
N LEU A 29 13.88 6.14 -1.29
CA LEU A 29 15.18 5.47 -1.44
C LEU A 29 15.73 5.68 -2.85
N ASP A 30 14.91 5.48 -3.88
CA ASP A 30 15.31 5.63 -5.28
C ASP A 30 15.68 7.10 -5.62
N LEU A 31 14.97 8.07 -5.04
CA LEU A 31 15.35 9.50 -5.11
C LEU A 31 16.70 9.78 -4.42
N PHE A 32 16.99 9.11 -3.30
CA PHE A 32 18.29 9.21 -2.66
C PHE A 32 19.40 8.55 -3.48
N ASP A 33 19.10 7.43 -4.14
CA ASP A 33 20.04 6.76 -5.04
C ASP A 33 20.42 7.70 -6.20
N GLN A 34 19.46 8.40 -6.81
CA GLN A 34 19.74 9.42 -7.84
C GLN A 34 20.62 10.57 -7.32
N VAL A 35 20.39 11.01 -6.08
CA VAL A 35 21.24 12.01 -5.40
C VAL A 35 22.68 11.49 -5.25
N ILE A 36 22.85 10.26 -4.78
CA ILE A 36 24.17 9.65 -4.56
C ILE A 36 24.91 9.46 -5.89
N GLU A 37 24.25 8.91 -6.91
CA GLU A 37 24.83 8.71 -8.24
C GLU A 37 25.40 10.02 -8.81
N ARG A 38 24.64 11.12 -8.70
CA ARG A 38 25.09 12.44 -9.17
C ARG A 38 26.18 13.05 -8.33
N ILE A 39 26.16 12.88 -7.01
CA ILE A 39 27.26 13.32 -6.15
C ILE A 39 28.55 12.59 -6.53
N LYS A 40 28.48 11.28 -6.79
CA LYS A 40 29.64 10.46 -7.13
C LYS A 40 30.14 10.65 -8.56
N ALA A 41 29.30 11.11 -9.49
CA ALA A 41 29.71 11.35 -10.87
C ALA A 41 30.99 12.24 -10.92
N ARG A 42 31.99 11.88 -11.71
CA ARG A 42 33.27 12.62 -11.82
C ARG A 42 34.14 12.66 -10.54
N GLY A 43 33.77 11.94 -9.48
CA GLY A 43 34.61 11.71 -8.30
C GLY A 43 34.81 12.91 -7.35
N SER A 44 35.68 12.71 -6.37
CA SER A 44 36.03 13.66 -5.30
C SER A 44 37.35 14.41 -5.54
N ALA A 45 38.10 14.07 -6.58
CA ALA A 45 39.43 14.63 -6.85
C ALA A 45 39.40 16.18 -6.94
N SER A 46 38.50 16.74 -7.75
CA SER A 46 38.39 18.20 -7.89
C SER A 46 37.88 18.89 -6.63
N LEU A 47 37.28 18.17 -5.68
CA LEU A 47 36.90 18.74 -4.39
C LEU A 47 38.14 19.00 -3.51
N ALA A 48 39.23 18.25 -3.67
CA ALA A 48 40.49 18.52 -2.99
C ALA A 48 41.15 19.80 -3.54
N ASP A 49 41.30 19.85 -4.87
CA ASP A 49 42.15 20.86 -5.53
C ASP A 49 41.41 22.19 -5.72
N ASN A 50 40.13 22.15 -6.09
CA ASN A 50 39.33 23.32 -6.42
C ASN A 50 37.89 23.18 -5.87
N PRO A 51 37.69 23.26 -4.53
CA PRO A 51 36.40 22.99 -3.89
C PRO A 51 35.21 23.77 -4.47
N TYR A 52 35.41 25.04 -4.80
CA TYR A 52 34.36 25.90 -5.36
C TYR A 52 34.04 25.59 -6.83
N LEU A 53 35.04 25.15 -7.61
CA LEU A 53 34.80 24.67 -8.97
C LEU A 53 34.04 23.34 -8.95
N TRP A 54 34.40 22.44 -8.04
CA TRP A 54 33.62 21.21 -7.81
C TRP A 54 32.18 21.54 -7.42
N GLN A 55 31.98 22.49 -6.51
CA GLN A 55 30.65 22.97 -6.11
C GLN A 55 29.84 23.49 -7.30
N ALA A 56 30.43 24.38 -8.11
CA ALA A 56 29.76 24.94 -9.28
C ALA A 56 29.37 23.86 -10.29
N ASN A 57 30.26 22.91 -10.57
CA ASN A 57 30.00 21.78 -11.45
C ASN A 57 28.86 20.90 -10.94
N LYS A 58 28.80 20.63 -9.63
CA LYS A 58 27.69 19.86 -9.04
C LYS A 58 26.37 20.62 -9.07
N LEU A 59 26.40 21.93 -8.81
CA LEU A 59 25.19 22.76 -8.90
C LEU A 59 24.65 22.87 -10.33
N HIS A 60 25.51 22.77 -11.34
CA HIS A 60 25.08 22.70 -12.75
C HIS A 60 24.21 21.45 -13.04
N ASP A 61 24.46 20.34 -12.34
CA ASP A 61 23.71 19.09 -12.52
C ASP A 61 22.31 19.10 -11.86
N VAL A 62 21.95 20.16 -11.12
CA VAL A 62 20.65 20.27 -10.40
C VAL A 62 19.47 20.18 -11.35
N GLY A 63 19.55 20.79 -12.53
CA GLY A 63 18.46 20.76 -13.51
C GLY A 63 18.18 19.34 -14.02
N LEU A 64 19.24 18.58 -14.29
CA LEU A 64 19.13 17.18 -14.71
C LEU A 64 18.61 16.30 -13.56
N LEU A 65 19.07 16.52 -12.32
CA LEU A 65 18.53 15.83 -11.14
C LEU A 65 17.03 16.07 -11.00
N ASN A 66 16.59 17.32 -11.13
CA ASN A 66 15.18 17.65 -11.03
C ASN A 66 14.35 16.95 -12.12
N ALA A 67 14.83 16.93 -13.36
CA ALA A 67 14.15 16.27 -14.47
C ALA A 67 13.96 14.76 -14.21
N ASP A 68 14.97 14.07 -13.67
CA ASP A 68 14.87 12.64 -13.35
C ASP A 68 14.00 12.37 -12.12
N ASN A 69 14.10 13.22 -11.10
CA ASN A 69 13.23 13.16 -9.92
C ASN A 69 11.75 13.28 -10.32
N ILE A 70 11.40 14.25 -11.16
CA ILE A 70 10.01 14.46 -11.62
C ILE A 70 9.50 13.23 -12.35
N LYS A 71 10.30 12.63 -13.25
CA LYS A 71 9.91 11.40 -13.95
C LYS A 71 9.69 10.24 -12.99
N LEU A 72 10.58 10.06 -12.00
CA LEU A 72 10.49 8.99 -11.01
C LEU A 72 9.25 9.17 -10.12
N ILE A 73 9.04 10.38 -9.60
CA ILE A 73 7.88 10.73 -8.78
C ILE A 73 6.57 10.52 -9.57
N ALA A 74 6.51 10.96 -10.82
CA ALA A 74 5.34 10.78 -11.66
C ALA A 74 5.02 9.29 -11.88
N LYS A 75 6.05 8.47 -12.13
CA LYS A 75 5.89 7.01 -12.27
C LYS A 75 5.29 6.39 -11.00
N TYR A 76 5.87 6.68 -9.83
CA TYR A 76 5.36 6.15 -8.57
C TYR A 76 3.95 6.64 -8.24
N SER A 77 3.68 7.94 -8.47
CA SER A 77 2.38 8.56 -8.19
C SER A 77 1.28 7.92 -9.02
N GLY A 78 1.53 7.68 -10.32
CA GLY A 78 0.55 7.02 -11.20
C GLY A 78 0.22 5.58 -10.76
N ILE A 79 1.23 4.79 -10.37
CA ILE A 79 1.00 3.42 -9.87
C ILE A 79 0.26 3.46 -8.52
N ALA A 80 0.67 4.35 -7.62
CA ALA A 80 0.12 4.45 -6.29
C ALA A 80 -1.33 4.94 -6.30
N GLU A 81 -1.67 5.91 -7.15
CA GLU A 81 -3.03 6.39 -7.35
C GLU A 81 -3.95 5.25 -7.81
N ALA A 82 -3.54 4.54 -8.87
CA ALA A 82 -4.31 3.44 -9.43
C ALA A 82 -4.57 2.35 -8.36
N GLN A 83 -3.53 2.00 -7.59
CA GLN A 83 -3.68 1.01 -6.53
C GLN A 83 -4.57 1.50 -5.39
N LEU A 84 -4.45 2.76 -4.97
CA LEU A 84 -5.26 3.32 -3.89
C LEU A 84 -6.75 3.34 -4.27
N ARG A 85 -7.07 3.71 -5.52
CA ARG A 85 -8.43 3.62 -6.07
C ARG A 85 -8.93 2.19 -6.02
N TYR A 86 -8.12 1.23 -6.47
CA TYR A 86 -8.48 -0.19 -6.45
C TYR A 86 -8.76 -0.71 -5.04
N ILE A 87 -7.84 -0.48 -4.09
CA ILE A 87 -7.98 -0.93 -2.71
C ILE A 87 -9.29 -0.40 -2.11
N ILE A 88 -9.53 0.91 -2.24
CA ILE A 88 -10.68 1.54 -1.59
C ILE A 88 -11.98 1.18 -2.29
N LYS A 89 -12.05 1.32 -3.62
CA LYS A 89 -13.31 1.14 -4.37
C LYS A 89 -13.67 -0.32 -4.54
N ASN A 90 -12.70 -1.19 -4.79
CA ASN A 90 -12.97 -2.57 -5.19
C ASN A 90 -12.92 -3.50 -3.97
N GLU A 91 -11.79 -3.53 -3.25
CA GLU A 91 -11.71 -4.35 -2.03
C GLU A 91 -12.66 -3.83 -0.94
N GLY A 92 -12.83 -2.50 -0.82
CA GLY A 92 -13.83 -1.92 0.08
C GLY A 92 -15.25 -2.35 -0.28
N PHE A 93 -15.64 -2.28 -1.55
CA PHE A 93 -16.97 -2.69 -2.00
C PHE A 93 -17.21 -4.20 -1.86
N LYS A 94 -16.19 -5.04 -2.07
CA LYS A 94 -16.29 -6.49 -1.78
C LYS A 94 -16.60 -6.74 -0.31
N ILE A 95 -15.93 -6.03 0.61
CA ILE A 95 -16.20 -6.14 2.05
C ILE A 95 -17.63 -5.69 2.37
N TYR A 96 -18.09 -4.59 1.78
CA TYR A 96 -19.48 -4.13 1.91
C TYR A 96 -20.47 -5.23 1.47
N LYS A 97 -20.32 -5.74 0.25
CA LYS A 97 -21.20 -6.77 -0.31
C LYS A 97 -21.22 -8.03 0.55
N ASN A 98 -20.06 -8.55 0.92
CA ASN A 98 -19.95 -9.73 1.79
C ASN A 98 -20.59 -9.51 3.16
N THR A 99 -20.52 -8.28 3.70
CA THR A 99 -21.15 -7.94 4.98
C THR A 99 -22.67 -7.84 4.84
N SER A 100 -23.17 -7.23 3.76
CA SER A 100 -24.59 -7.15 3.45
C SER A 100 -25.20 -8.55 3.31
N GLU A 101 -24.60 -9.40 2.48
CA GLU A 101 -25.06 -10.80 2.28
C GLU A 101 -25.12 -11.59 3.59
N GLN A 102 -24.14 -11.39 4.50
CA GLN A 102 -24.15 -12.02 5.81
C GLN A 102 -25.31 -11.55 6.69
N LEU A 103 -25.66 -10.26 6.62
CA LEU A 103 -26.77 -9.69 7.38
C LEU A 103 -28.12 -10.10 6.79
N GLU A 104 -28.24 -10.19 5.47
CA GLU A 104 -29.41 -10.74 4.78
C GLU A 104 -29.67 -12.18 5.23
N GLU A 105 -28.63 -13.03 5.22
CA GLU A 105 -28.72 -14.43 5.64
C GLU A 105 -29.04 -14.59 7.13
N ALA A 106 -28.63 -13.62 7.96
CA ALA A 106 -28.90 -13.61 9.39
C ALA A 106 -30.33 -13.15 9.71
N LEU A 107 -30.83 -12.15 8.98
CA LEU A 107 -32.12 -11.50 9.26
C LEU A 107 -33.28 -12.06 8.42
N GLY A 108 -33.00 -12.81 7.34
CA GLY A 108 -34.01 -13.34 6.44
C GLY A 108 -34.72 -12.26 5.62
N ARG A 109 -34.05 -11.13 5.34
CA ARG A 109 -34.56 -10.03 4.52
C ARG A 109 -33.46 -9.53 3.58
N GLU A 110 -33.84 -9.18 2.37
CA GLU A 110 -32.91 -8.61 1.38
C GLU A 110 -32.51 -7.18 1.76
N SER A 111 -31.27 -6.80 1.46
CA SER A 111 -30.84 -5.41 1.50
C SER A 111 -31.36 -4.69 0.27
N GLY A 112 -31.85 -3.46 0.45
CA GLY A 112 -31.88 -2.52 -0.66
C GLY A 112 -30.44 -2.06 -0.90
N VAL A 113 -29.78 -2.59 -1.94
CA VAL A 113 -28.43 -2.15 -2.33
C VAL A 113 -28.41 -0.64 -2.43
N ASN A 114 -27.67 0.03 -1.54
CA ASN A 114 -27.58 1.47 -1.55
C ASN A 114 -26.55 1.93 -2.60
N SER A 115 -26.98 2.73 -3.57
CA SER A 115 -26.12 3.30 -4.60
C SER A 115 -25.05 4.25 -4.05
N THR A 116 -25.20 4.78 -2.82
CA THR A 116 -24.31 5.83 -2.31
C THR A 116 -22.96 5.31 -1.81
N ILE A 117 -22.82 4.04 -1.40
CA ILE A 117 -21.55 3.55 -0.84
C ILE A 117 -20.41 3.60 -1.85
N GLN A 118 -20.69 3.40 -3.14
CA GLN A 118 -19.67 3.51 -4.19
C GLN A 118 -19.19 4.95 -4.39
N ASP A 119 -20.07 5.93 -4.19
CA ASP A 119 -19.74 7.35 -4.22
C ASP A 119 -18.89 7.72 -3.00
N ASP A 120 -19.25 7.24 -1.82
CA ASP A 120 -18.48 7.45 -0.59
C ASP A 120 -17.07 6.86 -0.70
N LEU A 121 -16.94 5.62 -1.18
CA LEU A 121 -15.64 5.00 -1.45
C LEU A 121 -14.84 5.78 -2.50
N SER A 122 -15.50 6.29 -3.54
CA SER A 122 -14.84 7.13 -4.54
C SER A 122 -14.34 8.45 -3.94
N ASN A 123 -15.09 9.04 -3.01
CA ASN A 123 -14.71 10.26 -2.30
C ASN A 123 -13.54 10.02 -1.34
N TYR A 124 -13.54 8.93 -0.57
CA TYR A 124 -12.40 8.55 0.28
C TYR A 124 -11.12 8.33 -0.54
N ALA A 125 -11.23 7.63 -1.66
CA ALA A 125 -10.10 7.42 -2.56
C ALA A 125 -9.58 8.75 -3.10
N ARG A 126 -10.46 9.62 -3.61
CA ARG A 126 -10.09 10.94 -4.14
C ARG A 126 -9.37 11.78 -3.08
N GLN A 127 -9.92 11.89 -1.88
CA GLN A 127 -9.32 12.64 -0.78
C GLN A 127 -7.91 12.13 -0.44
N ALA A 128 -7.73 10.83 -0.29
CA ALA A 128 -6.42 10.27 0.04
C ALA A 128 -5.40 10.42 -1.10
N ILE A 129 -5.86 10.37 -2.35
CA ILE A 129 -5.02 10.67 -3.51
C ILE A 129 -4.59 12.12 -3.47
N ASP A 130 -5.51 13.06 -3.27
CA ASP A 130 -5.20 14.50 -3.23
C ASP A 130 -4.22 14.83 -2.10
N ASP A 131 -4.43 14.26 -0.91
CA ASP A 131 -3.55 14.43 0.24
C ASP A 131 -2.12 13.94 -0.04
N VAL A 132 -1.96 12.78 -0.69
CA VAL A 132 -0.64 12.24 -1.01
C VAL A 132 -0.03 12.89 -2.25
N HIS A 133 -0.83 13.29 -3.23
CA HIS A 133 -0.40 13.94 -4.47
C HIS A 133 0.16 15.33 -4.20
N ASN A 134 -0.51 16.10 -3.33
CA ASN A 134 0.01 17.39 -2.87
C ASN A 134 1.40 17.23 -2.28
N LEU A 135 1.62 16.21 -1.46
CA LEU A 135 2.94 15.85 -0.95
C LEU A 135 3.93 15.55 -2.10
N THR A 136 3.62 14.58 -2.96
CA THR A 136 4.64 14.03 -3.88
C THR A 136 5.01 14.99 -4.98
N ASN A 137 4.06 15.79 -5.47
CA ASN A 137 4.29 16.62 -6.65
C ASN A 137 4.68 18.06 -6.31
N THR A 138 4.53 18.50 -5.07
CA THR A 138 4.93 19.86 -4.67
C THR A 138 6.18 19.87 -3.81
N THR A 139 6.15 19.30 -2.60
CA THR A 139 7.21 19.49 -1.60
C THR A 139 8.39 18.54 -1.77
N LEU A 140 8.13 17.30 -2.18
CA LEU A 140 9.15 16.27 -2.32
C LEU A 140 10.27 16.65 -3.33
N PRO A 141 9.98 17.14 -4.55
CA PRO A 141 11.01 17.57 -5.50
C PRO A 141 11.95 18.63 -4.90
N PHE A 142 11.40 19.66 -4.25
CA PHE A 142 12.19 20.70 -3.60
C PHE A 142 13.01 20.16 -2.44
N SER A 143 12.46 19.22 -1.66
CA SER A 143 13.21 18.58 -0.57
C SER A 143 14.40 17.76 -1.08
N VAL A 144 14.28 17.11 -2.24
CA VAL A 144 15.38 16.34 -2.85
C VAL A 144 16.47 17.29 -3.37
N ILE A 145 16.09 18.36 -4.07
CA ILE A 145 17.02 19.40 -4.52
C ILE A 145 17.76 20.02 -3.33
N GLY A 146 17.02 20.41 -2.28
CA GLY A 146 17.61 21.00 -1.08
C GLY A 146 18.57 20.05 -0.36
N ALA A 147 18.29 18.75 -0.35
CA ALA A 147 19.22 17.76 0.18
C ALA A 147 20.49 17.64 -0.68
N TYR A 148 20.36 17.61 -2.01
CA TYR A 148 21.52 17.57 -2.91
C TYR A 148 22.41 18.80 -2.74
N GLN A 149 21.83 20.01 -2.74
CA GLN A 149 22.54 21.26 -2.51
C GLN A 149 23.19 21.30 -1.13
N GLY A 150 22.46 20.87 -0.10
CA GLY A 150 22.97 20.80 1.26
C GLY A 150 24.14 19.83 1.41
N ILE A 151 24.13 18.71 0.69
CA ILE A 151 25.28 17.78 0.68
C ILE A 151 26.51 18.43 0.06
N ILE A 152 26.34 19.12 -1.06
CA ILE A 152 27.44 19.83 -1.74
C ILE A 152 28.04 20.89 -0.81
N GLN A 153 27.20 21.74 -0.22
CA GLN A 153 27.63 22.81 0.68
C GLN A 153 28.38 22.28 1.92
N ASP A 154 27.80 21.29 2.60
CA ASP A 154 28.40 20.67 3.79
C ASP A 154 29.73 19.97 3.46
N ALA A 155 29.83 19.32 2.29
CA ALA A 155 31.05 18.64 1.86
C ALA A 155 32.17 19.65 1.57
N VAL A 156 31.87 20.72 0.84
CA VAL A 156 32.83 21.81 0.55
C VAL A 156 33.32 22.45 1.83
N ALA A 157 32.42 22.78 2.75
CA ALA A 157 32.80 23.34 4.05
C ALA A 157 33.74 22.42 4.83
N GLY A 158 33.47 21.09 4.84
CA GLY A 158 34.32 20.12 5.51
C GLY A 158 35.75 20.02 4.96
N VAL A 159 35.91 20.22 3.66
CA VAL A 159 37.24 20.19 3.01
C VAL A 159 37.96 21.52 3.15
N VAL A 160 37.29 22.65 2.89
CA VAL A 160 37.88 24.00 2.98
C VAL A 160 38.39 24.31 4.39
N THR A 161 37.71 23.79 5.42
CA THR A 161 38.13 23.95 6.83
C THR A 161 39.28 23.02 7.22
N GLY A 162 39.72 22.12 6.34
CA GLY A 162 40.76 21.13 6.63
C GLY A 162 40.34 20.03 7.60
N LEU A 163 39.06 19.98 8.01
CA LEU A 163 38.56 19.03 9.00
C LEU A 163 38.37 17.62 8.45
N LYS A 164 38.23 17.47 7.13
CA LYS A 164 37.90 16.21 6.46
C LYS A 164 38.61 16.07 5.13
N THR A 165 38.96 14.84 4.76
CA THR A 165 39.32 14.53 3.38
C THR A 165 38.07 14.64 2.47
N PRO A 166 38.24 14.83 1.15
CA PRO A 166 37.10 14.90 0.21
C PRO A 166 36.14 13.72 0.31
N ASP A 167 36.66 12.49 0.38
CA ASP A 167 35.85 11.28 0.49
C ASP A 167 35.09 11.24 1.84
N GLN A 168 35.76 11.58 2.94
CA GLN A 168 35.12 11.67 4.25
C GLN A 168 34.03 12.74 4.29
N ALA A 169 34.30 13.89 3.67
CA ALA A 169 33.36 15.01 3.60
C ALA A 169 32.10 14.63 2.83
N ILE A 170 32.23 13.96 1.68
CA ILE A 170 31.10 13.46 0.89
C ILE A 170 30.36 12.36 1.65
N ASN A 171 31.06 11.29 2.08
CA ASN A 171 30.41 10.10 2.63
C ASN A 171 29.63 10.40 3.91
N GLN A 172 30.25 11.11 4.87
CA GLN A 172 29.59 11.45 6.14
C GLN A 172 28.40 12.38 5.92
N THR A 173 28.50 13.30 4.96
CA THR A 173 27.43 14.25 4.66
C THR A 173 26.27 13.55 3.96
N VAL A 174 26.52 12.67 3.00
CA VAL A 174 25.46 11.83 2.39
C VAL A 174 24.73 11.04 3.48
N ILE A 175 25.45 10.39 4.40
CA ILE A 175 24.84 9.66 5.52
C ILE A 175 24.02 10.58 6.42
N LYS A 176 24.53 11.78 6.76
CA LYS A 176 23.82 12.78 7.56
C LYS A 176 22.49 13.15 6.91
N TRP A 177 22.50 13.47 5.62
CA TRP A 177 21.29 13.86 4.88
C TRP A 177 20.35 12.68 4.64
N PHE A 178 20.87 11.46 4.46
CA PHE A 178 20.05 10.24 4.38
C PHE A 178 19.32 9.93 5.70
N LYS A 179 19.99 10.15 6.85
CA LYS A 179 19.36 10.03 8.17
C LYS A 179 18.23 11.05 8.36
N LYS A 180 18.43 12.28 7.90
CA LYS A 180 17.40 13.35 7.89
C LYS A 180 16.21 12.97 7.00
N GLY A 181 16.48 12.47 5.78
CA GLY A 181 15.48 12.10 4.79
C GLY A 181 14.88 13.30 4.07
N PHE A 182 13.92 13.02 3.18
CA PHE A 182 13.15 14.05 2.47
C PHE A 182 11.88 14.40 3.24
N TYR A 183 11.65 15.70 3.41
CA TYR A 183 10.44 16.21 4.04
C TYR A 183 9.37 16.44 3.00
N GLY A 184 8.13 16.29 3.45
CA GLY A 184 6.98 16.29 2.59
C GLY A 184 5.81 17.15 3.07
N PHE A 185 5.74 17.39 4.37
CA PHE A 185 4.65 18.12 4.99
C PHE A 185 5.16 18.82 6.23
N THR A 186 4.65 20.02 6.50
CA THR A 186 4.83 20.70 7.77
C THR A 186 3.45 20.85 8.39
N ASP A 187 3.27 20.34 9.61
CA ASP A 187 1.97 20.42 10.26
C ASP A 187 1.70 21.80 10.86
N LYS A 188 0.47 22.00 11.36
CA LYS A 188 0.05 23.26 11.99
C LYS A 188 0.90 23.65 13.21
N ALA A 189 1.61 22.70 13.82
CA ALA A 189 2.52 22.94 14.93
C ALA A 189 3.97 23.18 14.47
N GLY A 190 4.21 23.33 13.16
CA GLY A 190 5.53 23.58 12.58
C GLY A 190 6.42 22.33 12.50
N ARG A 191 5.91 21.14 12.81
CA ARG A 191 6.72 19.91 12.77
C ARG A 191 6.84 19.43 11.34
N LYS A 192 8.07 19.11 10.92
CA LYS A 192 8.38 18.60 9.59
C LYS A 192 8.26 17.08 9.54
N TRP A 193 7.44 16.57 8.64
CA TRP A 193 7.17 15.15 8.43
C TRP A 193 7.93 14.64 7.21
N ARG A 194 8.56 13.46 7.34
CA ARG A 194 9.19 12.78 6.20
C ARG A 194 8.10 12.36 5.20
N ALA A 195 8.40 12.49 3.91
CA ALA A 195 7.44 12.23 2.84
C ALA A 195 6.84 10.81 2.91
N ASP A 196 7.69 9.80 3.05
CA ASP A 196 7.29 8.40 3.19
C ASP A 196 6.38 8.15 4.41
N SER A 197 6.71 8.79 5.53
CA SER A 197 5.99 8.66 6.79
C SER A 197 4.62 9.34 6.75
N TYR A 198 4.53 10.51 6.11
CA TYR A 198 3.25 11.19 5.89
C TYR A 198 2.34 10.40 4.94
N ALA A 199 2.85 9.96 3.78
CA ALA A 199 2.08 9.14 2.85
C ALA A 199 1.55 7.87 3.52
N ARG A 200 2.39 7.17 4.29
CA ARG A 200 1.98 6.02 5.10
C ARG A 200 0.85 6.35 6.08
N THR A 201 0.92 7.50 6.75
CA THR A 201 -0.13 7.93 7.70
C THR A 201 -1.46 8.18 6.99
N VAL A 202 -1.45 8.89 5.86
CA VAL A 202 -2.66 9.15 5.06
C VAL A 202 -3.27 7.84 4.58
N ILE A 203 -2.48 6.98 3.92
CA ILE A 203 -2.96 5.71 3.37
C ILE A 203 -3.55 4.83 4.47
N ASN A 204 -2.85 4.63 5.59
CA ASN A 204 -3.36 3.78 6.66
C ASN A 204 -4.63 4.37 7.29
N THR A 205 -4.65 5.67 7.58
CA THR A 205 -5.82 6.32 8.19
C THR A 205 -7.05 6.20 7.29
N THR A 206 -6.92 6.52 6.00
CA THR A 206 -8.04 6.40 5.06
C THR A 206 -8.49 4.95 4.89
N THR A 207 -7.55 4.02 4.76
CA THR A 207 -7.87 2.59 4.61
C THR A 207 -8.63 2.06 5.83
N TRP A 208 -8.22 2.43 7.05
CA TRP A 208 -8.94 2.04 8.26
C TRP A 208 -10.34 2.66 8.37
N ARG A 209 -10.50 3.93 7.96
CA ARG A 209 -11.81 4.58 7.87
C ARG A 209 -12.72 3.85 6.90
N VAL A 210 -12.22 3.56 5.69
CA VAL A 210 -12.94 2.79 4.67
C VAL A 210 -13.32 1.42 5.21
N PHE A 211 -12.38 0.68 5.81
CA PHE A 211 -12.63 -0.66 6.35
C PHE A 211 -13.74 -0.68 7.41
N ASN A 212 -13.81 0.33 8.27
CA ASN A 212 -14.88 0.46 9.25
C ASN A 212 -16.20 0.84 8.59
N GLU A 213 -16.19 1.85 7.71
CA GLU A 213 -17.38 2.35 7.03
C GLU A 213 -18.09 1.28 6.20
N VAL A 214 -17.35 0.47 5.43
CA VAL A 214 -17.95 -0.61 4.62
C VAL A 214 -18.53 -1.74 5.44
N LYS A 215 -18.20 -1.85 6.73
CA LYS A 215 -18.81 -2.80 7.66
C LYS A 215 -19.98 -2.19 8.42
N GLU A 216 -19.92 -0.89 8.71
CA GLU A 216 -20.97 -0.17 9.42
C GLU A 216 -22.14 0.19 8.51
N ALA A 217 -21.89 0.54 7.23
CA ALA A 217 -22.94 0.94 6.30
C ALA A 217 -24.04 -0.13 6.14
N PRO A 218 -23.74 -1.42 5.85
CA PRO A 218 -24.76 -2.46 5.82
C PRO A 218 -25.47 -2.63 7.16
N ALA A 219 -24.72 -2.56 8.28
CA ALA A 219 -25.32 -2.67 9.61
C ALA A 219 -26.36 -1.55 9.84
N ARG A 220 -26.04 -0.30 9.49
CA ARG A 220 -26.97 0.85 9.58
C ARG A 220 -28.18 0.69 8.67
N GLU A 221 -28.00 0.19 7.44
CA GLU A 221 -29.10 -0.09 6.50
C GLU A 221 -30.09 -1.11 7.08
N PHE A 222 -29.58 -2.08 7.83
CA PHE A 222 -30.39 -3.06 8.56
C PHE A 222 -30.82 -2.60 9.97
N GLY A 223 -30.50 -1.37 10.39
CA GLY A 223 -30.83 -0.88 11.74
C GLY A 223 -30.12 -1.65 12.86
N ILE A 224 -28.96 -2.25 12.57
CA ILE A 224 -28.08 -2.92 13.53
C ILE A 224 -27.01 -1.93 13.97
N ASP A 225 -26.96 -1.67 15.27
CA ASP A 225 -25.94 -0.85 15.92
C ASP A 225 -24.92 -1.68 16.72
N THR A 226 -25.11 -3.01 16.78
CA THR A 226 -24.27 -3.94 17.55
C THR A 226 -23.21 -4.61 16.71
N PHE A 227 -22.01 -4.71 17.29
CA PHE A 227 -20.85 -5.31 16.65
C PHE A 227 -20.09 -6.21 17.61
N TYR A 228 -19.50 -7.27 17.09
CA TYR A 228 -18.46 -8.03 17.78
C TYR A 228 -17.12 -7.31 17.68
N TYR A 229 -16.46 -7.09 18.82
CA TYR A 229 -15.14 -6.48 18.89
C TYR A 229 -14.03 -7.54 18.89
N SER A 230 -13.14 -7.46 17.90
CA SER A 230 -12.05 -8.45 17.74
C SER A 230 -11.16 -8.58 18.98
N LYS A 231 -10.65 -9.79 19.24
CA LYS A 231 -9.60 -10.05 20.24
C LYS A 231 -8.23 -10.13 19.56
N LYS A 232 -7.22 -9.53 20.17
CA LYS A 232 -5.81 -9.53 19.79
C LYS A 232 -4.94 -9.75 21.01
N ALA A 233 -3.71 -10.22 20.78
CA ALA A 233 -2.73 -10.46 21.84
C ALA A 233 -2.29 -9.16 22.54
N THR A 234 -2.50 -8.00 21.91
CA THR A 234 -2.15 -6.68 22.42
C THR A 234 -3.34 -5.74 22.34
N ALA A 235 -3.55 -4.93 23.37
CA ALA A 235 -4.55 -3.87 23.37
C ALA A 235 -4.12 -2.71 24.25
N ARG A 236 -4.45 -1.48 23.83
CA ARG A 236 -4.34 -0.29 24.68
C ARG A 236 -5.42 -0.28 25.75
N GLU A 237 -5.26 0.62 26.72
CA GLU A 237 -6.13 0.70 27.90
C GLU A 237 -7.62 0.72 27.57
N MET A 238 -8.06 1.62 26.69
CA MET A 238 -9.47 1.76 26.31
C MET A 238 -9.98 0.61 25.42
N CYS A 239 -9.09 -0.14 24.77
CA CYS A 239 -9.48 -1.29 23.93
C CYS A 239 -9.52 -2.61 24.72
N ALA A 240 -8.75 -2.72 25.80
CA ALA A 240 -8.58 -3.97 26.53
C ALA A 240 -9.89 -4.52 27.13
N PRO A 241 -10.79 -3.71 27.70
CA PRO A 241 -12.09 -4.17 28.21
C PRO A 241 -13.06 -4.62 27.12
N LEU A 242 -12.94 -4.08 25.91
CA LEU A 242 -13.85 -4.35 24.80
C LEU A 242 -13.57 -5.69 24.11
N GLN A 243 -12.38 -6.26 24.32
CA GLN A 243 -11.93 -7.45 23.58
C GLN A 243 -12.88 -8.64 23.76
N HIS A 244 -13.32 -9.22 22.64
CA HIS A 244 -14.26 -10.34 22.60
C HIS A 244 -15.64 -10.02 23.22
N GLN A 245 -16.00 -8.74 23.35
CA GLN A 245 -17.33 -8.29 23.78
C GLN A 245 -18.19 -7.86 22.60
N ILE A 246 -19.49 -7.73 22.86
CA ILE A 246 -20.41 -7.06 21.96
C ILE A 246 -20.42 -5.59 22.32
N VAL A 247 -20.22 -4.75 21.32
CA VAL A 247 -20.16 -3.30 21.44
C VAL A 247 -21.26 -2.66 20.62
N THR A 248 -21.63 -1.43 20.93
CA THR A 248 -22.58 -0.65 20.15
C THR A 248 -22.06 0.75 19.84
N THR A 249 -22.50 1.31 18.71
CA THR A 249 -22.36 2.73 18.39
C THR A 249 -23.40 3.61 19.09
N GLY A 250 -24.45 3.02 19.66
CA GLY A 250 -25.46 3.69 20.49
C GLY A 250 -25.15 3.60 21.99
N GLU A 251 -26.20 3.53 22.81
CA GLU A 251 -26.09 3.47 24.29
C GLU A 251 -25.88 2.05 24.81
N ALA A 252 -25.16 1.95 25.93
CA ALA A 252 -24.88 0.69 26.61
C ALA A 252 -26.17 0.08 27.15
N ARG A 253 -26.36 -1.22 26.94
CA ARG A 253 -27.60 -1.92 27.31
C ARG A 253 -27.39 -3.40 27.49
N GLU A 254 -28.43 -4.08 27.99
CA GLU A 254 -28.53 -5.52 27.98
C GLU A 254 -29.60 -5.96 26.99
N GLU A 255 -29.26 -6.90 26.10
CA GLU A 255 -30.16 -7.38 25.06
C GLU A 255 -29.98 -8.89 24.91
N GLY A 256 -31.07 -9.66 25.02
CA GLY A 256 -31.01 -11.12 24.90
C GLY A 256 -30.06 -11.81 25.88
N GLY A 257 -29.90 -11.25 27.10
CA GLY A 257 -28.98 -11.74 28.14
C GLY A 257 -27.50 -11.48 27.84
N ILE A 258 -27.19 -10.58 26.89
CA ILE A 258 -25.85 -10.17 26.54
C ILE A 258 -25.65 -8.71 26.95
N LYS A 259 -24.61 -8.44 27.74
CA LYS A 259 -24.16 -7.09 28.03
C LYS A 259 -23.50 -6.48 26.79
N ILE A 260 -24.00 -5.34 26.35
CA ILE A 260 -23.50 -4.57 25.20
C ILE A 260 -22.85 -3.30 25.71
N LEU A 261 -21.60 -3.06 25.33
CA LEU A 261 -20.81 -1.91 25.76
C LEU A 261 -20.88 -0.78 24.73
N ALA A 262 -21.15 0.46 25.15
CA ALA A 262 -21.11 1.60 24.24
C ALA A 262 -19.67 1.97 23.90
N LEU A 263 -19.35 2.14 22.62
CA LEU A 263 -18.00 2.56 22.19
C LEU A 263 -17.66 3.97 22.69
N SER A 264 -18.66 4.85 22.87
CA SER A 264 -18.50 6.20 23.41
C SER A 264 -17.84 6.21 24.78
N ASP A 265 -18.19 5.26 25.65
CA ASP A 265 -17.63 5.12 27.00
C ASP A 265 -16.13 4.80 26.98
N TYR A 266 -15.63 4.39 25.80
CA TYR A 266 -14.24 4.04 25.58
C TYR A 266 -13.54 4.99 24.60
N GLY A 267 -14.04 6.21 24.41
CA GLY A 267 -13.41 7.23 23.56
C GLY A 267 -13.37 6.83 22.08
N HIS A 268 -14.49 6.35 21.54
CA HIS A 268 -14.57 5.94 20.13
C HIS A 268 -14.00 7.00 19.17
N GLY A 269 -12.99 6.63 18.39
CA GLY A 269 -12.36 7.51 17.38
C GLY A 269 -11.29 8.44 17.91
N GLU A 270 -11.20 8.64 19.23
CA GLU A 270 -10.18 9.49 19.85
C GLU A 270 -8.77 8.89 19.72
N PRO A 271 -7.71 9.73 19.66
CA PRO A 271 -6.34 9.26 19.48
C PRO A 271 -5.93 8.16 20.47
N ASP A 272 -6.35 8.21 21.72
CA ASP A 272 -6.06 7.23 22.78
C ASP A 272 -7.22 6.26 23.09
N GLY A 273 -8.44 6.55 22.62
CA GLY A 273 -9.69 5.83 22.95
C GLY A 273 -9.87 4.44 22.33
N CYS A 274 -11.00 4.07 21.74
CA CYS A 274 -11.16 2.79 21.02
C CYS A 274 -11.30 3.05 19.53
N LEU A 275 -10.81 2.15 18.69
CA LEU A 275 -10.79 2.31 17.21
C LEU A 275 -10.16 3.65 16.71
N GLY A 276 -9.28 4.26 17.51
CA GLY A 276 -8.55 5.48 17.15
C GLY A 276 -7.22 5.21 16.46
N ILE A 277 -6.32 6.21 16.47
CA ILE A 277 -5.08 6.17 15.68
C ILE A 277 -4.23 4.92 15.96
N ASN A 278 -3.77 4.27 14.89
CA ASN A 278 -2.99 3.02 14.91
C ASN A 278 -3.65 1.81 15.58
N CYS A 279 -4.91 1.91 16.02
CA CYS A 279 -5.66 0.76 16.50
C CYS A 279 -5.92 -0.19 15.32
N LYS A 280 -5.74 -1.49 15.56
CA LYS A 280 -5.98 -2.53 14.55
C LYS A 280 -7.18 -3.41 14.87
N HIS A 281 -7.90 -3.10 15.95
CA HIS A 281 -9.11 -3.85 16.27
C HIS A 281 -10.13 -3.60 15.17
N THR A 282 -10.80 -4.68 14.79
CA THR A 282 -11.91 -4.64 13.86
C THR A 282 -13.20 -4.82 14.64
N LYS A 283 -14.27 -4.20 14.16
CA LYS A 283 -15.64 -4.50 14.57
C LYS A 283 -16.36 -5.19 13.42
N THR A 284 -17.18 -6.18 13.75
CA THR A 284 -17.93 -6.98 12.77
C THR A 284 -19.40 -6.96 13.17
N PRO A 285 -20.36 -6.65 12.29
CA PRO A 285 -21.77 -6.60 12.66
C PRO A 285 -22.23 -7.86 13.38
N PHE A 286 -23.07 -7.69 14.38
CA PHE A 286 -23.52 -8.79 15.24
C PHE A 286 -25.00 -8.63 15.55
N VAL A 287 -25.83 -9.55 15.05
CA VAL A 287 -27.27 -9.59 15.32
C VAL A 287 -27.50 -10.35 16.63
N VAL A 288 -28.00 -9.65 17.64
CA VAL A 288 -28.34 -10.24 18.94
C VAL A 288 -29.42 -11.31 18.76
N GLY A 289 -29.31 -12.42 19.49
CA GLY A 289 -30.23 -13.55 19.38
C GLY A 289 -29.96 -14.48 18.19
N VAL A 290 -29.39 -13.98 17.08
CA VAL A 290 -29.09 -14.77 15.87
C VAL A 290 -27.63 -15.24 15.83
N ASN A 291 -26.69 -14.32 16.08
CA ASN A 291 -25.27 -14.62 15.97
C ASN A 291 -24.68 -15.19 17.27
N SER A 292 -23.59 -15.95 17.14
CA SER A 292 -22.71 -16.34 18.24
C SER A 292 -21.31 -15.74 18.04
N LYS A 293 -20.61 -15.48 19.16
CA LYS A 293 -19.22 -15.05 19.12
C LYS A 293 -18.36 -16.13 18.42
N PRO A 294 -17.32 -15.73 17.67
CA PRO A 294 -16.43 -16.68 17.02
C PRO A 294 -15.57 -17.40 18.07
N GLU A 295 -15.18 -18.64 17.80
CA GLU A 295 -14.21 -19.33 18.64
C GLU A 295 -12.85 -18.64 18.54
N LEU A 296 -12.22 -18.41 19.69
CA LEU A 296 -10.90 -17.81 19.73
C LEU A 296 -9.81 -18.87 19.47
N PRO A 297 -8.78 -18.56 18.68
CA PRO A 297 -7.57 -19.38 18.61
C PRO A 297 -6.96 -19.59 20.00
N GLU A 298 -6.30 -20.72 20.21
CA GLU A 298 -5.75 -21.12 21.52
C GLU A 298 -4.86 -20.03 22.15
N HIS A 299 -3.98 -19.42 21.34
CA HIS A 299 -3.07 -18.35 21.76
C HIS A 299 -3.78 -17.05 22.22
N LEU A 300 -5.08 -16.89 21.99
CA LEU A 300 -5.87 -15.73 22.42
C LEU A 300 -6.86 -16.05 23.54
N LYS A 301 -7.23 -17.31 23.76
CA LYS A 301 -8.28 -17.70 24.71
C LYS A 301 -8.03 -17.12 26.11
N ASN A 302 -6.83 -17.34 26.64
CA ASN A 302 -6.50 -17.06 28.04
C ASN A 302 -5.89 -15.66 28.29
N ILE A 303 -5.80 -14.80 27.28
CA ILE A 303 -5.23 -13.46 27.44
C ILE A 303 -6.22 -12.56 28.19
N THR A 304 -5.81 -12.06 29.36
CA THR A 304 -6.55 -11.09 30.17
C THR A 304 -6.34 -9.65 29.66
N PRO A 305 -7.24 -8.68 30.00
CA PRO A 305 -7.02 -7.28 29.68
C PRO A 305 -5.69 -6.72 30.21
N ALA A 306 -5.28 -7.12 31.41
CA ALA A 306 -4.00 -6.70 32.00
C ALA A 306 -2.79 -7.24 31.18
N GLN A 307 -2.84 -8.52 30.79
CA GLN A 307 -1.81 -9.11 29.93
C GLN A 307 -1.79 -8.47 28.54
N ALA A 308 -2.94 -8.21 27.92
CA ALA A 308 -3.01 -7.54 26.62
C ALA A 308 -2.36 -6.15 26.63
N LYS A 309 -2.53 -5.40 27.74
CA LYS A 309 -1.85 -4.11 27.96
C LYS A 309 -0.34 -4.28 28.11
N ALA A 310 0.11 -5.25 28.90
CA ALA A 310 1.55 -5.55 29.06
C ALA A 310 2.20 -5.99 27.73
N ASN A 311 1.53 -6.86 26.98
CA ASN A 311 1.96 -7.35 25.68
C ASN A 311 2.11 -6.21 24.65
N ALA A 312 1.30 -5.15 24.75
CA ALA A 312 1.41 -3.99 23.87
C ALA A 312 2.79 -3.31 23.99
N ASN A 313 3.36 -3.25 25.19
CA ASN A 313 4.70 -2.67 25.41
C ASN A 313 5.80 -3.53 24.77
N ALA A 314 5.75 -4.84 24.95
CA ALA A 314 6.71 -5.75 24.32
C ALA A 314 6.59 -5.75 22.79
N GLN A 315 5.38 -5.68 22.25
CA GLN A 315 5.19 -5.50 20.81
C GLN A 315 5.71 -4.14 20.32
N ALA A 316 5.53 -3.06 21.07
CA ALA A 316 6.10 -1.75 20.72
C ALA A 316 7.64 -1.81 20.65
N LYS A 317 8.29 -2.50 21.59
CA LYS A 317 9.74 -2.78 21.55
C LYS A 317 10.12 -3.58 20.31
N GLN A 318 9.39 -4.64 19.97
CA GLN A 318 9.61 -5.42 18.75
C GLN A 318 9.56 -4.52 17.50
N ARG A 319 8.51 -3.69 17.37
CA ARG A 319 8.35 -2.76 16.24
C ARG A 319 9.48 -1.73 16.18
N ALA A 320 10.02 -1.29 17.32
CA ALA A 320 11.16 -0.39 17.36
C ALA A 320 12.43 -1.06 16.83
N ILE A 321 12.71 -2.31 17.24
CA ILE A 321 13.85 -3.07 16.75
C ILE A 321 13.72 -3.34 15.24
N GLU A 322 12.55 -3.77 14.76
CA GLU A 322 12.29 -3.99 13.33
C GLU A 322 12.56 -2.74 12.47
N ARG A 323 12.08 -1.56 12.91
CA ARG A 323 12.38 -0.29 12.24
C ARG A 323 13.87 0.02 12.23
N SER A 324 14.56 -0.26 13.33
CA SER A 324 16.00 -0.02 13.48
C SER A 324 16.83 -0.95 12.58
N ILE A 325 16.43 -2.22 12.43
CA ILE A 325 17.03 -3.16 11.47
C ILE A 325 16.86 -2.62 10.05
N ARG A 326 15.63 -2.23 9.67
CA ARG A 326 15.36 -1.68 8.33
C ARG A 326 16.24 -0.46 8.05
N LYS A 327 16.29 0.50 8.98
CA LYS A 327 17.13 1.70 8.85
C LYS A 327 18.62 1.36 8.72
N SER A 328 19.10 0.36 9.45
CA SER A 328 20.50 -0.09 9.37
C SER A 328 20.81 -0.74 8.03
N LYS A 329 19.87 -1.50 7.46
CA LYS A 329 20.02 -2.05 6.10
C LYS A 329 20.03 -0.96 5.04
N GLU A 330 19.15 0.04 5.15
CA GLU A 330 19.14 1.21 4.28
C GLU A 330 20.48 1.98 4.34
N LEU A 331 21.02 2.21 5.55
CA LEU A 331 22.33 2.84 5.73
C LEU A 331 23.46 2.00 5.14
N LEU A 332 23.38 0.67 5.25
CA LEU A 332 24.31 -0.24 4.62
C LEU A 332 24.24 -0.16 3.09
N HIS A 333 23.05 -0.01 2.50
CA HIS A 333 22.88 0.21 1.05
C HIS A 333 23.59 1.48 0.60
N VAL A 334 23.34 2.60 1.27
CA VAL A 334 24.01 3.88 0.99
C VAL A 334 25.53 3.76 1.15
N ALA A 335 26.01 3.12 2.22
CA ALA A 335 27.45 2.92 2.43
C ALA A 335 28.09 2.08 1.31
N LYS A 336 27.39 1.05 0.80
CA LYS A 336 27.85 0.27 -0.36
C LYS A 336 27.92 1.10 -1.63
N GLN A 337 26.92 1.94 -1.89
CA GLN A 337 26.95 2.85 -3.04
C GLN A 337 28.09 3.85 -2.94
N LEU A 338 28.38 4.36 -1.74
CA LEU A 338 29.52 5.25 -1.51
C LEU A 338 30.86 4.55 -1.68
N GLY A 339 30.94 3.24 -1.40
CA GLY A 339 32.19 2.46 -1.42
C GLY A 339 33.02 2.62 -0.16
N ASP A 340 32.41 3.15 0.92
CA ASP A 340 33.07 3.41 2.19
C ASP A 340 33.17 2.12 3.02
N LYS A 341 34.35 1.49 3.01
CA LYS A 341 34.59 0.21 3.70
C LYS A 341 34.34 0.28 5.20
N GLU A 342 34.55 1.43 5.83
CA GLU A 342 34.35 1.61 7.27
C GLU A 342 32.86 1.63 7.60
N LEU A 343 32.11 2.46 6.88
CA LEU A 343 30.66 2.53 7.04
C LEU A 343 29.98 1.21 6.68
N ILE A 344 30.48 0.50 5.66
CA ILE A 344 29.98 -0.84 5.31
C ILE A 344 30.15 -1.80 6.50
N ARG A 345 31.36 -1.89 7.07
CA ARG A 345 31.63 -2.76 8.23
C ARG A 345 30.75 -2.40 9.42
N GLN A 346 30.65 -1.10 9.71
CA GLN A 346 29.82 -0.57 10.80
C GLN A 346 28.35 -0.98 10.62
N TYR A 347 27.73 -0.64 9.48
CA TYR A 347 26.30 -0.90 9.28
C TYR A 347 25.97 -2.38 9.11
N GLN A 348 26.91 -3.21 8.64
CA GLN A 348 26.77 -4.67 8.69
C GLN A 348 26.71 -5.20 10.12
N SER A 349 27.60 -4.70 10.99
CA SER A 349 27.62 -5.08 12.41
C SER A 349 26.31 -4.68 13.10
N ASP A 350 25.87 -3.45 12.84
CA ASP A 350 24.60 -2.90 13.33
C ASP A 350 23.39 -3.74 12.93
N VAL A 351 23.34 -4.24 11.69
CA VAL A 351 22.24 -5.09 11.23
C VAL A 351 22.23 -6.41 12.01
N ARG A 352 23.40 -7.06 12.17
CA ARG A 352 23.50 -8.33 12.91
C ARG A 352 23.08 -8.18 14.36
N SER A 353 23.67 -7.22 15.08
CA SER A 353 23.37 -6.97 16.49
C SER A 353 21.88 -6.71 16.73
N LYS A 354 21.23 -5.93 15.87
CA LYS A 354 19.78 -5.66 16.00
C LYS A 354 18.92 -6.87 15.64
N GLN A 355 19.35 -7.72 14.72
CA GLN A 355 18.67 -8.99 14.41
C GLN A 355 18.77 -9.95 15.60
N ASP A 356 19.93 -10.04 16.25
CA ASP A 356 20.12 -10.87 17.44
C ASP A 356 19.22 -10.38 18.59
N ALA A 357 19.13 -9.06 18.78
CA ALA A 357 18.21 -8.46 19.76
C ALA A 357 16.73 -8.76 19.44
N LEU A 358 16.34 -8.77 18.15
CA LEU A 358 14.98 -9.14 17.74
C LEU A 358 14.71 -10.61 18.03
N ASN A 359 15.64 -11.50 17.66
CA ASN A 359 15.53 -12.93 17.89
C ASN A 359 15.39 -13.24 19.37
N HIS A 360 16.24 -12.63 20.22
CA HIS A 360 16.12 -12.75 21.66
C HIS A 360 14.74 -12.32 22.15
N LEU A 361 14.27 -11.12 21.75
CA LEU A 361 12.96 -10.62 22.19
C LEU A 361 11.81 -11.53 21.75
N VAL A 362 11.81 -12.02 20.52
CA VAL A 362 10.76 -12.91 19.99
C VAL A 362 10.81 -14.27 20.69
N ASN A 363 11.99 -14.86 20.87
CA ASN A 363 12.15 -16.15 21.55
C ASN A 363 11.79 -16.09 23.04
N SER A 364 11.86 -14.91 23.67
CA SER A 364 11.42 -14.71 25.05
C SER A 364 9.93 -14.38 25.21
N ASN A 365 9.15 -14.29 24.11
CA ASN A 365 7.74 -13.90 24.15
C ASN A 365 6.89 -14.68 23.13
N ASP A 366 6.18 -15.71 23.59
CA ASP A 366 5.42 -16.63 22.73
C ASP A 366 4.35 -15.97 21.84
N PHE A 367 3.82 -14.81 22.24
CA PHE A 367 2.81 -14.08 21.46
C PHE A 367 3.42 -13.17 20.38
N LEU A 368 4.74 -12.94 20.40
CA LEU A 368 5.41 -12.13 19.40
C LEU A 368 5.75 -12.98 18.19
N ILE A 369 5.38 -12.49 17.02
CA ILE A 369 5.69 -13.14 15.74
C ILE A 369 6.60 -12.21 14.94
N GLU A 370 7.76 -12.70 14.54
CA GLU A 370 8.64 -11.99 13.61
C GLU A 370 7.98 -11.92 12.22
N SER A 371 7.88 -10.71 11.66
CA SER A 371 7.52 -10.57 10.25
C SER A 371 8.73 -10.09 9.46
N LYS A 372 9.30 -10.98 8.64
CA LYS A 372 10.43 -10.66 7.77
C LYS A 372 10.15 -9.44 6.87
N SER A 373 8.89 -9.20 6.49
CA SER A 373 8.48 -8.01 5.72
C SER A 373 8.78 -6.69 6.43
N ARG A 374 8.71 -6.64 7.77
CA ARG A 374 8.89 -5.42 8.57
C ARG A 374 10.35 -5.02 8.72
N SER A 375 11.27 -5.97 8.65
CA SER A 375 12.71 -5.75 8.74
C SER A 375 13.43 -5.82 7.38
N LYS A 376 12.72 -6.15 6.28
CA LYS A 376 13.29 -6.23 4.94
C LYS A 376 13.61 -4.83 4.40
N MET A 377 14.78 -4.70 3.79
CA MET A 377 15.08 -3.54 2.96
C MET A 377 14.35 -3.69 1.65
N PHE A 378 13.67 -2.64 1.23
CA PHE A 378 12.98 -2.58 -0.03
C PHE A 378 14.05 -2.42 -1.13
N VAL A 379 14.48 -3.54 -1.72
CA VAL A 379 15.50 -3.58 -2.81
C VAL A 379 14.97 -4.28 -4.06
N THR A 380 13.73 -4.75 -4.03
CA THR A 380 13.17 -5.40 -5.22
C THR A 380 12.86 -4.36 -6.28
N ASP A 381 13.41 -4.60 -7.47
CA ASP A 381 13.05 -3.99 -8.74
C ASP A 381 11.60 -3.50 -8.76
N LEU A 382 11.44 -2.20 -9.01
CA LEU A 382 10.17 -1.50 -9.27
C LEU A 382 9.22 -2.35 -10.11
N MET A 383 9.75 -3.03 -11.12
CA MET A 383 9.02 -3.88 -12.05
C MET A 383 8.32 -5.06 -11.36
N LYS A 384 8.98 -5.75 -10.41
CA LYS A 384 8.38 -6.87 -9.66
C LYS A 384 7.24 -6.42 -8.74
N ARG A 385 7.28 -5.20 -8.22
CA ARG A 385 6.21 -4.64 -7.38
C ARG A 385 5.06 -4.10 -8.21
N GLU A 386 5.37 -3.47 -9.32
CA GLU A 386 4.38 -3.03 -10.30
C GLU A 386 3.51 -4.22 -10.77
N ILE A 387 4.10 -5.40 -10.96
CA ILE A 387 3.37 -6.64 -11.27
C ILE A 387 2.49 -7.12 -10.11
N VAL A 388 2.97 -7.10 -8.87
CA VAL A 388 2.20 -7.55 -7.69
C VAL A 388 1.02 -6.63 -7.40
N MET A 389 1.20 -5.32 -7.56
CA MET A 389 0.16 -4.32 -7.28
C MET A 389 -0.89 -4.30 -8.40
N LYS A 390 -0.48 -4.34 -9.67
CA LYS A 390 -1.44 -4.37 -10.80
C LYS A 390 -2.23 -5.67 -10.92
N LYS A 391 -1.92 -6.72 -10.16
CA LYS A 391 -2.86 -7.84 -9.95
C LYS A 391 -4.19 -7.37 -9.37
N GLY A 392 -4.18 -6.33 -8.52
CA GLY A 392 -5.37 -5.67 -8.00
C GLY A 392 -6.23 -5.08 -9.11
N LEU A 393 -5.73 -4.07 -9.84
CA LEU A 393 -6.44 -3.41 -10.97
C LEU A 393 -7.02 -4.35 -12.04
N ILE A 394 -6.49 -5.57 -12.12
CA ILE A 394 -6.85 -6.56 -13.13
C ILE A 394 -7.87 -7.58 -12.62
N ASN A 395 -8.13 -7.62 -11.31
CA ASN A 395 -9.25 -8.36 -10.75
C ASN A 395 -10.60 -7.86 -11.27
N ASP A 396 -10.70 -6.64 -11.80
CA ASP A 396 -11.91 -6.11 -12.44
C ASP A 396 -12.18 -6.73 -13.81
N ILE A 397 -11.12 -7.24 -14.45
CA ILE A 397 -11.22 -7.99 -15.70
C ILE A 397 -11.56 -9.45 -15.38
N ILE A 398 -11.10 -9.99 -14.25
CA ILE A 398 -11.45 -11.33 -13.79
C ILE A 398 -12.92 -11.35 -13.35
N GLY A 399 -13.72 -12.25 -13.93
CA GLY A 399 -15.17 -12.30 -13.75
C GLY A 399 -15.96 -11.52 -14.80
N LEU A 400 -15.32 -10.66 -15.60
CA LEU A 400 -15.97 -9.98 -16.72
C LEU A 400 -16.43 -11.00 -17.76
N GLN A 401 -17.67 -10.85 -18.24
CA GLN A 401 -18.18 -11.60 -19.38
C GLN A 401 -17.89 -10.83 -20.67
N THR A 402 -17.30 -11.52 -21.65
CA THR A 402 -17.17 -11.00 -23.00
C THR A 402 -18.54 -10.85 -23.66
N SER A 403 -18.62 -10.08 -24.75
CA SER A 403 -19.87 -9.88 -25.51
C SER A 403 -20.50 -11.18 -26.04
N ASP A 404 -19.71 -12.25 -26.17
CA ASP A 404 -20.11 -13.60 -26.59
C ASP A 404 -20.17 -14.61 -25.41
N GLY A 405 -20.18 -14.13 -24.16
CA GLY A 405 -20.53 -14.91 -22.97
C GLY A 405 -19.39 -15.67 -22.29
N ILE A 406 -18.12 -15.42 -22.64
CA ILE A 406 -16.97 -16.05 -21.99
C ILE A 406 -16.59 -15.27 -20.73
N THR A 407 -16.63 -15.95 -19.58
CA THR A 407 -16.14 -15.37 -18.31
C THR A 407 -14.61 -15.43 -18.27
N ILE A 408 -13.96 -14.29 -18.03
CA ILE A 408 -12.52 -14.24 -17.81
C ILE A 408 -12.19 -14.81 -16.42
N LYS A 409 -11.28 -15.79 -16.37
CA LYS A 409 -10.93 -16.52 -15.13
C LYS A 409 -9.49 -16.31 -14.69
N GLU A 410 -8.58 -16.02 -15.61
CA GLU A 410 -7.15 -15.97 -15.30
C GLU A 410 -6.40 -14.99 -16.22
N ILE A 411 -5.41 -14.30 -15.66
CA ILE A 411 -4.47 -13.45 -16.39
C ILE A 411 -3.04 -13.81 -15.93
N SER A 412 -2.19 -14.21 -16.88
CA SER A 412 -0.82 -14.64 -16.55
C SER A 412 0.08 -13.46 -16.15
N GLY A 413 1.05 -13.69 -15.25
CA GLY A 413 2.00 -12.65 -14.81
C GLY A 413 2.80 -12.03 -15.96
N HIS A 414 3.25 -12.83 -16.93
CA HIS A 414 3.97 -12.33 -18.11
C HIS A 414 3.09 -11.41 -18.99
N LEU A 415 1.78 -11.64 -19.04
CA LEU A 415 0.88 -10.75 -19.77
C LEU A 415 0.79 -9.37 -19.09
N LEU A 416 0.81 -9.34 -17.76
CA LEU A 416 0.81 -8.08 -17.00
C LEU A 416 2.00 -7.20 -17.35
N GLU A 417 3.18 -7.82 -17.43
CA GLU A 417 4.42 -7.14 -17.86
C GLU A 417 4.24 -6.50 -19.25
N ARG A 418 3.69 -7.25 -20.22
CA ARG A 418 3.49 -6.74 -21.60
C ARG A 418 2.42 -5.66 -21.72
N ILE A 419 1.32 -5.74 -20.96
CA ILE A 419 0.29 -4.68 -20.93
C ILE A 419 0.95 -3.34 -20.59
N TYR A 420 1.85 -3.38 -19.61
CA TYR A 420 2.54 -2.20 -19.13
C TYR A 420 3.62 -1.69 -20.07
N GLU A 421 4.52 -2.56 -20.54
CA GLU A 421 5.56 -2.18 -21.53
C GLU A 421 4.96 -1.51 -22.77
N ARG A 422 3.71 -1.86 -23.11
CA ARG A 422 2.98 -1.35 -24.27
C ARG A 422 2.09 -0.14 -23.96
N GLY A 423 1.97 0.27 -22.69
CA GLY A 423 1.10 1.36 -22.25
C GLY A 423 -0.37 1.15 -22.61
N VAL A 424 -0.87 -0.08 -22.39
CA VAL A 424 -2.25 -0.50 -22.69
C VAL A 424 -3.12 -0.25 -21.45
N SER A 425 -4.27 0.43 -21.61
CA SER A 425 -5.20 0.72 -20.51
C SER A 425 -6.09 -0.48 -20.18
N GLU A 426 -6.25 -0.78 -18.89
CA GLU A 426 -7.12 -1.85 -18.39
C GLU A 426 -8.59 -1.61 -18.75
N SER A 427 -9.06 -0.36 -18.65
CA SER A 427 -10.43 0.04 -19.05
C SER A 427 -10.72 -0.25 -20.53
N HIS A 428 -9.71 -0.07 -21.38
CA HIS A 428 -9.82 -0.37 -22.80
C HIS A 428 -9.76 -1.88 -23.08
N ILE A 429 -9.06 -2.67 -22.24
CA ILE A 429 -9.12 -4.14 -22.30
C ILE A 429 -10.54 -4.60 -21.96
N ALA A 430 -11.11 -4.12 -20.85
CA ALA A 430 -12.49 -4.43 -20.45
C ALA A 430 -13.50 -4.04 -21.55
N THR A 431 -13.36 -2.82 -22.10
CA THR A 431 -14.21 -2.35 -23.21
C THR A 431 -14.04 -3.21 -24.46
N ALA A 432 -12.82 -3.62 -24.81
CA ALA A 432 -12.57 -4.48 -25.96
C ALA A 432 -13.20 -5.88 -25.81
N LEU A 433 -13.32 -6.38 -24.58
CA LEU A 433 -13.94 -7.66 -24.27
C LEU A 433 -15.48 -7.56 -24.24
N ALA A 434 -16.02 -6.48 -23.65
CA ALA A 434 -17.46 -6.27 -23.50
C ALA A 434 -18.14 -5.69 -24.75
N ASN A 435 -17.45 -4.85 -25.53
CA ASN A 435 -17.96 -4.20 -26.74
C ASN A 435 -16.85 -4.12 -27.81
N PRO A 436 -16.41 -5.29 -28.35
CA PRO A 436 -15.44 -5.30 -29.44
C PRO A 436 -16.02 -4.65 -30.70
N ILE A 437 -15.14 -4.06 -31.51
CA ILE A 437 -15.48 -3.70 -32.89
C ILE A 437 -15.70 -4.98 -33.71
N TYR A 438 -14.87 -6.00 -33.47
CA TYR A 438 -14.94 -7.26 -34.18
C TYR A 438 -14.35 -8.42 -33.36
N ILE A 439 -14.95 -9.61 -33.47
CA ILE A 439 -14.43 -10.84 -32.88
C ILE A 439 -13.97 -11.73 -34.03
N ARG A 440 -12.68 -12.12 -34.02
CA ARG A 440 -12.17 -13.06 -35.02
C ARG A 440 -12.56 -14.50 -34.66
N PRO A 441 -12.72 -15.38 -35.67
CA PRO A 441 -12.82 -16.82 -35.44
C PRO A 441 -11.64 -17.38 -34.64
N ASP A 442 -11.88 -18.50 -33.97
CA ASP A 442 -10.88 -19.17 -33.17
C ASP A 442 -9.69 -19.63 -34.02
N ALA A 443 -8.49 -19.30 -33.55
CA ALA A 443 -7.25 -19.78 -34.13
C ALA A 443 -6.67 -20.90 -33.26
N VAL A 444 -6.32 -22.02 -33.88
CA VAL A 444 -5.67 -23.17 -33.23
C VAL A 444 -4.21 -23.19 -33.65
N ASP A 445 -3.31 -23.16 -32.68
CA ASP A 445 -1.87 -23.27 -32.94
C ASP A 445 -1.41 -24.73 -32.88
N GLY A 446 -0.29 -25.06 -33.54
CA GLY A 446 0.21 -26.42 -33.80
C GLY A 446 0.49 -27.34 -32.60
N GLY A 447 0.15 -26.89 -31.38
CA GLY A 447 0.22 -27.64 -30.12
C GLY A 447 -1.08 -27.64 -29.31
N ARG A 448 -2.27 -27.59 -29.94
CA ARG A 448 -3.62 -27.65 -29.32
C ARG A 448 -4.03 -26.43 -28.46
N LYS A 449 -3.40 -25.26 -28.63
CA LYS A 449 -3.82 -24.03 -27.93
C LYS A 449 -4.79 -23.24 -28.80
N VAL A 450 -6.02 -23.06 -28.31
CA VAL A 450 -7.07 -22.27 -28.97
C VAL A 450 -7.02 -20.82 -28.48
N SER A 451 -7.14 -19.86 -29.40
CA SER A 451 -7.24 -18.44 -29.06
C SER A 451 -8.32 -17.72 -29.87
N ARG A 452 -9.13 -16.92 -29.18
CA ARG A 452 -10.11 -16.00 -29.76
C ARG A 452 -9.61 -14.57 -29.64
N ARG A 453 -9.75 -13.76 -30.70
CA ARG A 453 -9.28 -12.38 -30.73
C ARG A 453 -10.43 -11.38 -30.76
N TYR A 454 -10.41 -10.48 -29.80
CA TYR A 454 -11.32 -9.34 -29.65
C TYR A 454 -10.59 -8.09 -30.10
N VAL A 455 -11.09 -7.46 -31.15
CA VAL A 455 -10.54 -6.21 -31.69
C VAL A 455 -11.40 -5.07 -31.14
N GLY A 456 -10.89 -4.33 -30.16
CA GLY A 456 -11.52 -3.11 -29.65
C GLY A 456 -10.92 -1.84 -30.27
N THR A 457 -11.55 -0.70 -30.02
CA THR A 457 -11.19 0.62 -30.58
C THR A 457 -9.77 1.04 -30.26
N HIS A 458 -9.32 0.78 -29.03
CA HIS A 458 -8.00 1.17 -28.55
C HIS A 458 -7.07 -0.03 -28.32
N VAL A 459 -7.63 -1.21 -28.03
CA VAL A 459 -6.89 -2.39 -27.59
C VAL A 459 -7.44 -3.64 -28.25
N THR A 460 -6.55 -4.54 -28.64
CA THR A 460 -6.86 -5.88 -29.12
C THR A 460 -6.45 -6.89 -28.06
N VAL A 461 -7.30 -7.89 -27.80
CA VAL A 461 -7.15 -8.87 -26.72
C VAL A 461 -7.31 -10.28 -27.29
N ASN A 462 -6.38 -11.18 -26.99
CA ASN A 462 -6.55 -12.61 -27.26
C ASN A 462 -6.85 -13.35 -25.96
N ILE A 463 -7.86 -14.20 -25.97
CA ILE A 463 -8.20 -15.09 -24.84
C ILE A 463 -8.21 -16.54 -25.29
N ASN A 464 -8.04 -17.47 -24.36
CA ASN A 464 -8.39 -18.86 -24.57
C ASN A 464 -9.89 -19.03 -24.25
N PRO A 465 -10.74 -19.36 -25.23
CA PRO A 465 -12.18 -19.41 -25.02
C PRO A 465 -12.63 -20.55 -24.09
N HIS A 466 -11.84 -21.62 -23.95
CA HIS A 466 -12.17 -22.75 -23.08
C HIS A 466 -11.84 -22.47 -21.60
N THR A 467 -10.72 -21.79 -21.34
CA THR A 467 -10.26 -21.55 -19.97
C THR A 467 -10.62 -20.16 -19.46
N GLY A 468 -11.04 -19.23 -20.33
CA GLY A 468 -11.25 -17.83 -19.96
C GLY A 468 -9.94 -17.11 -19.61
N LYS A 469 -8.79 -17.64 -20.03
CA LYS A 469 -7.47 -17.06 -19.75
C LYS A 469 -7.10 -16.01 -20.80
N ILE A 470 -6.72 -14.81 -20.38
CA ILE A 470 -6.15 -13.83 -21.33
C ILE A 470 -4.72 -14.23 -21.68
N ILE A 471 -4.46 -14.34 -22.99
CA ILE A 471 -3.19 -14.81 -23.55
C ILE A 471 -2.27 -13.62 -23.82
N THR A 472 -2.76 -12.61 -24.55
CA THR A 472 -1.96 -11.44 -24.94
C THR A 472 -2.81 -10.22 -25.31
N THR A 473 -2.25 -9.02 -25.19
CA THR A 473 -2.89 -7.75 -25.56
C THR A 473 -1.91 -6.78 -26.20
N TRP A 474 -2.42 -5.87 -27.04
CA TRP A 474 -1.66 -4.76 -27.63
C TRP A 474 -2.59 -3.63 -28.08
N LYS A 475 -2.03 -2.44 -28.35
CA LYS A 475 -2.78 -1.30 -28.88
C LYS A 475 -3.31 -1.64 -30.28
N THR A 476 -4.60 -1.39 -30.52
CA THR A 476 -5.19 -1.56 -31.86
C THR A 476 -4.62 -0.50 -32.79
N GLY A 477 -3.92 -0.93 -33.85
CA GLY A 477 -3.40 -0.02 -34.85
C GLY A 477 -4.52 0.62 -35.68
N GLU A 478 -4.29 1.85 -36.14
CA GLU A 478 -5.29 2.65 -36.85
C GLU A 478 -5.83 1.98 -38.12
N ARG A 479 -4.97 1.31 -38.90
CA ARG A 479 -5.37 0.53 -40.08
C ARG A 479 -6.34 -0.59 -39.73
N THR A 480 -6.08 -1.29 -38.63
CA THR A 480 -6.93 -2.38 -38.14
C THR A 480 -8.27 -1.84 -37.66
N ARG A 481 -8.26 -0.73 -36.91
CA ARG A 481 -9.47 -0.05 -36.43
C ARG A 481 -10.37 0.35 -37.60
N ARG A 482 -9.84 1.08 -38.58
CA ARG A 482 -10.60 1.52 -39.77
C ARG A 482 -11.18 0.35 -40.57
N LYS A 483 -10.41 -0.74 -40.73
CA LYS A 483 -10.88 -1.93 -41.45
C LYS A 483 -12.15 -2.52 -40.82
N TYR A 484 -12.15 -2.68 -39.50
CA TYR A 484 -13.24 -3.37 -38.80
C TYR A 484 -14.39 -2.43 -38.40
N ASP A 485 -14.12 -1.13 -38.18
CA ASP A 485 -15.19 -0.13 -38.01
C ASP A 485 -16.04 -0.01 -39.28
N ASN A 486 -15.42 -0.05 -40.46
CA ASN A 486 -16.15 -0.03 -41.72
C ASN A 486 -17.00 -1.28 -41.92
N GLN A 487 -16.55 -2.45 -41.45
CA GLN A 487 -17.35 -3.69 -41.50
C GLN A 487 -18.53 -3.64 -40.52
N ARG A 488 -18.31 -3.13 -39.30
CA ARG A 488 -19.36 -2.94 -38.29
C ARG A 488 -20.50 -2.01 -38.74
N ASN A 489 -20.21 -1.04 -39.60
CA ASN A 489 -21.22 -0.12 -40.17
C ASN A 489 -21.93 -0.67 -41.42
N VAL A 490 -21.44 -1.78 -41.99
CA VAL A 490 -22.10 -2.47 -43.11
C VAL A 490 -23.05 -3.57 -42.60
N ASP A 491 -22.78 -4.12 -41.42
CA ASP A 491 -23.59 -5.17 -40.75
C ASP A 491 -24.68 -4.60 -39.80
N LYS A 492 -24.85 -3.28 -39.75
CA LYS A 492 -25.97 -2.57 -39.09
C LYS A 492 -26.95 -2.06 -40.14
#